data_AF-A0A6J7VMQ2-F1
#
_entry.id   AF-A0A6J7VMQ2-F1
#
_cell.length_a   1.000
_cell.length_b   1.000
_cell.length_c   1.000
_cell.angle_alpha   90.00
_cell.angle_beta   90.00
_cell.angle_gamma   90.00
#
_symmetry.space_group_name_H-M   'P 1'
#
loop_
_entity.id
_entity.type
_entity.pdbx_description
1 polymer ?
#
loop_
_entity_poly.entity_id
_entity_poly.type
_entity_poly.pdbx_seq_one_letter_code
_entity_poly.pdbx_strand_id
1 'polypeptide(L)'
;MTDDTLRHPQSLIYAGTEPNSPIAGFMYYSMSKIEPTGFPGTNDTWHYHSNVCVKFSAAGTDAPFGADRGDVTKEMCSAVGGVMLNTTQWMVHVWSVPGWENDSGGVFSEVNPKLGCSDGTYYRVSNEELISMPINICESGAPGDPTSDEYNQNG
;
A
#
# COMPACT_ATOMS: atom_id res chain seq x y z
N MET A 1 9.87 -1.57 18.53
CA MET A 1 8.59 -0.81 18.61
C MET A 1 8.00 -0.99 20.00
N THR A 2 7.17 -0.09 20.55
CA THR A 2 6.50 -0.33 21.85
C THR A 2 5.03 -0.69 21.65
N ASP A 3 4.39 -1.36 22.62
CA ASP A 3 2.95 -1.63 22.61
C ASP A 3 2.09 -0.36 22.46
N ASP A 4 2.60 0.77 22.95
CA ASP A 4 1.95 2.06 22.79
C ASP A 4 2.02 2.55 21.33
N THR A 5 3.15 2.35 20.65
CA THR A 5 3.27 2.61 19.21
C THR A 5 2.29 1.77 18.41
N LEU A 6 2.04 0.51 18.82
CA LEU A 6 1.09 -0.39 18.15
C LEU A 6 -0.38 0.06 18.25
N ARG A 7 -0.73 0.92 19.22
CA ARG A 7 -2.08 1.48 19.31
C ARG A 7 -2.27 2.73 18.45
N HIS A 8 -1.19 3.24 17.87
CA HIS A 8 -1.17 4.48 17.10
C HIS A 8 -0.49 4.25 15.75
N PRO A 9 -1.16 3.53 14.82
CA PRO A 9 -0.60 3.26 13.50
C PRO A 9 -0.27 4.57 12.79
N GLN A 10 0.89 4.62 12.15
CA GLN A 10 1.36 5.81 11.45
C GLN A 10 0.63 6.01 10.12
N SER A 11 0.10 4.93 9.55
CA SER A 11 -0.72 4.97 8.34
C SER A 11 -1.84 3.94 8.39
N LEU A 12 -2.97 4.34 7.80
CA LEU A 12 -4.14 3.49 7.57
C LEU A 12 -4.16 3.09 6.10
N ILE A 13 -4.43 1.82 5.85
CA ILE A 13 -4.65 1.28 4.50
C ILE A 13 -6.16 1.12 4.32
N TYR A 14 -6.72 1.79 3.32
CA TYR A 14 -8.14 1.69 2.97
C TYR A 14 -8.34 0.69 1.83
N ALA A 15 -9.49 0.03 1.81
CA ALA A 15 -9.90 -0.93 0.79
C ALA A 15 -10.15 -0.32 -0.60
N GLY A 16 -10.14 1.01 -0.69
CA GLY A 16 -10.43 1.77 -1.90
C GLY A 16 -10.28 3.26 -1.67
N THR A 17 -10.69 4.04 -2.66
CA THR A 17 -10.57 5.51 -2.69
C THR A 17 -11.86 6.26 -2.40
N GLU A 18 -12.97 5.53 -2.22
CA GLU A 18 -14.26 6.14 -1.90
C GLU A 18 -14.27 6.69 -0.47
N PRO A 19 -15.00 7.78 -0.18
CA PRO A 19 -15.03 8.38 1.16
C PRO A 19 -15.48 7.42 2.28
N ASN A 20 -16.21 6.36 1.94
CA ASN A 20 -16.70 5.34 2.85
C ASN A 20 -15.94 4.00 2.75
N SER A 21 -14.82 3.94 2.02
CA SER A 21 -14.01 2.73 1.94
C SER A 21 -13.58 2.30 3.35
N PRO A 22 -13.77 1.02 3.72
CA PRO A 22 -13.34 0.54 5.03
C PRO A 22 -11.82 0.51 5.14
N ILE A 23 -11.32 0.56 6.38
CA ILE A 23 -9.91 0.27 6.67
C ILE A 23 -9.69 -1.22 6.41
N ALA A 24 -8.67 -1.56 5.64
CA ALA A 24 -8.25 -2.92 5.32
C ALA A 24 -7.01 -3.36 6.12
N GLY A 25 -6.17 -2.41 6.53
CA GLY A 25 -4.96 -2.72 7.25
C GLY A 25 -4.28 -1.50 7.84
N PHE A 26 -3.15 -1.75 8.48
CA PHE A 26 -2.31 -0.74 9.10
C PHE A 26 -0.90 -0.82 8.56
N MET A 27 -0.20 0.30 8.58
CA MET A 27 1.20 0.36 8.19
C MET A 27 2.00 1.16 9.22
N TYR A 28 3.19 0.65 9.50
CA TYR A 28 4.14 1.26 10.42
C TYR A 28 5.47 1.50 9.73
N TYR A 29 6.18 2.52 10.16
CA TYR A 29 7.47 2.93 9.65
C TYR A 29 8.53 2.92 10.73
N SER A 30 9.79 2.67 10.34
CA SER A 30 10.94 2.80 11.22
C SER A 30 12.11 3.50 10.55
N MET A 31 12.66 4.49 11.24
CA MET A 31 13.88 5.22 10.84
C MET A 31 15.17 4.44 11.15
N SER A 32 15.07 3.19 11.61
CA SER A 32 16.23 2.36 11.93
C SER A 32 17.13 2.17 10.71
N LYS A 33 18.45 2.12 10.94
CA LYS A 33 19.43 1.79 9.87
C LYS A 33 19.49 0.29 9.55
N ILE A 34 19.04 -0.53 10.49
CA ILE A 34 18.94 -1.99 10.35
C ILE A 34 17.48 -2.40 10.43
N GLU A 35 17.16 -3.61 9.95
CA GLU A 35 15.82 -4.17 10.07
C GLU A 35 15.31 -4.05 11.51
N PRO A 36 14.15 -3.42 11.75
CA PRO A 36 13.66 -3.17 13.09
C PRO A 36 13.21 -4.46 13.77
N THR A 37 13.45 -4.56 15.08
CA THR A 37 12.68 -5.48 15.91
C THR A 37 11.32 -4.84 16.20
N GLY A 38 10.27 -5.39 15.58
CA GLY A 38 8.91 -4.90 15.63
C GLY A 38 8.03 -5.71 16.59
N PHE A 39 7.18 -6.57 16.02
CA PHE A 39 6.22 -7.40 16.73
C PHE A 39 6.87 -8.66 17.30
N PRO A 40 6.19 -9.33 18.25
CA PRO A 40 6.69 -10.58 18.81
C PRO A 40 6.86 -11.67 17.75
N GLY A 41 8.09 -12.19 17.60
CA GLY A 41 8.42 -13.27 16.67
C GLY A 41 9.22 -12.79 15.46
N THR A 42 9.52 -13.71 14.54
CA THR A 42 10.27 -13.42 13.29
C THR A 42 9.34 -13.23 12.09
N ASN A 43 8.04 -13.01 12.33
CA ASN A 43 7.05 -13.00 11.26
C ASN A 43 6.87 -11.61 10.65
N ASP A 44 7.52 -10.58 11.19
CA ASP A 44 7.51 -9.24 10.63
C ASP A 44 8.19 -9.24 9.27
N THR A 45 7.45 -8.94 8.22
CA THR A 45 8.04 -8.76 6.88
C THR A 45 8.36 -7.29 6.67
N TRP A 46 9.36 -6.80 7.42
CA TRP A 46 9.89 -5.45 7.22
C TRP A 46 10.51 -5.35 5.83
N HIS A 47 10.10 -4.35 5.08
CA HIS A 47 10.60 -4.07 3.73
C HIS A 47 10.83 -2.58 3.56
N TYR A 48 11.45 -2.20 2.45
CA TYR A 48 11.55 -0.82 2.01
C TYR A 48 11.41 -0.80 0.51
N HIS A 49 10.98 0.33 -0.02
CA HIS A 49 10.90 0.57 -1.44
C HIS A 49 12.07 1.41 -1.90
N SER A 50 12.45 1.21 -3.15
CA SER A 50 13.43 1.98 -3.90
C SER A 50 12.74 2.84 -4.96
N ASN A 51 13.37 3.96 -5.30
CA ASN A 51 12.92 4.83 -6.40
C ASN A 51 11.43 5.19 -6.36
N VAL A 52 10.98 5.73 -5.22
CA VAL A 52 9.57 6.11 -5.02
C VAL A 52 9.41 7.60 -5.27
N CYS A 53 8.52 7.98 -6.19
CA CYS A 53 8.10 9.37 -6.30
C CYS A 53 7.06 9.67 -5.22
N VAL A 54 7.33 10.65 -4.37
CA VAL A 54 6.44 11.03 -3.27
C VAL A 54 5.96 12.46 -3.42
N LYS A 55 4.66 12.68 -3.29
CA LYS A 55 4.03 14.00 -3.31
C LYS A 55 3.44 14.29 -1.93
N PHE A 56 3.90 15.37 -1.33
CA PHE A 56 3.40 15.83 -0.03
C PHE A 56 2.35 16.92 -0.23
N SER A 57 1.25 16.83 0.49
CA SER A 57 0.19 17.83 0.50
C SER A 57 -0.38 18.01 1.90
N ALA A 58 -1.20 19.06 2.10
CA ALA A 58 -1.92 19.25 3.36
C ALA A 58 -2.93 18.12 3.64
N ALA A 59 -3.37 17.38 2.62
CA ALA A 59 -4.27 16.24 2.75
C ALA A 59 -3.55 14.92 3.07
N GLY A 60 -2.22 14.88 2.94
CA GLY A 60 -1.42 13.69 3.19
C GLY A 60 -0.30 13.50 2.17
N THR A 61 0.28 12.30 2.21
CA THR A 61 1.36 11.85 1.33
C THR A 61 0.80 10.91 0.27
N ASP A 62 1.22 11.11 -0.98
CA ASP A 62 0.79 10.32 -2.13
C ASP A 62 2.02 9.78 -2.89
N ALA A 63 1.87 8.65 -3.57
CA ALA A 63 2.89 7.99 -4.38
C ALA A 63 2.38 7.86 -5.83
N PRO A 64 2.39 8.95 -6.62
CA PRO A 64 1.64 9.04 -7.89
C PRO A 64 2.04 8.05 -8.98
N PHE A 65 3.21 7.41 -8.85
CA PHE A 65 3.68 6.39 -9.79
C PHE A 65 3.85 5.01 -9.12
N GLY A 66 3.40 4.84 -7.87
CA GLY A 66 3.69 3.66 -7.06
C GLY A 66 5.15 3.56 -6.62
N ALA A 67 5.52 2.36 -6.17
CA ALA A 67 6.84 2.04 -5.63
C ALA A 67 7.62 1.07 -6.54
N ASP A 68 8.96 1.04 -6.40
CA ASP A 68 9.88 0.11 -7.08
C ASP A 68 9.81 0.08 -8.62
N ARG A 69 9.41 1.21 -9.22
CA ARG A 69 9.32 1.35 -10.68
C ARG A 69 10.61 1.90 -11.27
N GLY A 70 11.36 1.04 -11.95
CA GLY A 70 12.61 1.42 -12.62
C GLY A 70 12.45 2.36 -13.81
N ASP A 71 11.24 2.49 -14.36
CA ASP A 71 10.91 3.37 -15.49
C ASP A 71 10.53 4.80 -15.07
N VAL A 72 10.33 5.06 -13.78
CA VAL A 72 9.96 6.39 -13.27
C VAL A 72 11.22 7.21 -13.01
N THR A 73 11.42 8.26 -13.79
CA THR A 73 12.59 9.15 -13.64
C THR A 73 12.35 10.28 -12.64
N LYS A 74 13.44 10.93 -12.21
CA LYS A 74 13.36 12.13 -11.37
C LYS A 74 12.61 13.27 -12.07
N GLU A 75 12.78 13.39 -13.39
CA GLU A 75 12.12 14.41 -14.22
C GLU A 75 10.61 14.16 -14.28
N MET A 76 10.18 12.90 -14.46
CA MET A 76 8.76 12.51 -14.40
C MET A 76 8.16 12.84 -13.03
N CYS A 77 8.88 12.50 -11.95
CA CYS A 77 8.43 12.80 -10.59
C CYS A 77 8.31 14.31 -10.34
N SER A 78 9.28 15.08 -10.80
CA SER A 78 9.29 16.54 -10.66
C SER A 78 8.13 17.19 -11.44
N ALA A 79 7.78 16.64 -12.61
CA ALA A 79 6.71 17.16 -13.47
C ALA A 79 5.32 17.10 -12.80
N VAL A 80 5.08 16.15 -11.91
CA VAL A 80 3.82 16.05 -11.14
C VAL A 80 3.87 16.76 -9.77
N GLY A 81 4.96 17.50 -9.51
CA GLY A 81 5.22 18.20 -8.25
C GLY A 81 5.65 17.26 -7.12
N GLY A 82 6.14 16.07 -7.44
CA GLY A 82 6.68 15.10 -6.48
C GLY A 82 8.19 15.27 -6.25
N VAL A 83 8.68 14.53 -5.27
CA VAL A 83 10.10 14.41 -4.93
C VAL A 83 10.48 12.93 -5.00
N MET A 84 11.53 12.62 -5.77
CA MET A 84 12.04 11.25 -5.89
C MET A 84 12.83 10.87 -4.62
N LEU A 85 12.39 9.80 -3.94
CA LEU A 85 13.10 9.15 -2.85
C LEU A 85 13.85 7.93 -3.39
N ASN A 86 15.17 7.91 -3.22
CA ASN A 86 16.00 6.78 -3.65
C ASN A 86 15.67 5.50 -2.86
N THR A 87 15.36 5.66 -1.58
CA THR A 87 14.96 4.57 -0.68
C THR A 87 14.02 5.12 0.38
N THR A 88 12.94 4.38 0.67
CA THR A 88 12.05 4.70 1.79
C THR A 88 12.64 4.23 3.11
N GLN A 89 11.97 4.58 4.20
CA GLN A 89 12.18 3.98 5.51
C GLN A 89 11.76 2.51 5.50
N TRP A 90 12.11 1.76 6.56
CA TRP A 90 11.53 0.45 6.79
C TRP A 90 10.04 0.57 7.03
N MET A 91 9.27 -0.33 6.42
CA MET A 91 7.82 -0.38 6.42
C MET A 91 7.39 -1.80 6.78
N VAL A 92 6.27 -1.92 7.49
CA VAL A 92 5.61 -3.20 7.69
C VAL A 92 4.11 -3.00 7.62
N HIS A 93 3.44 -3.89 6.89
CA HIS A 93 1.98 -3.94 6.79
C HIS A 93 1.43 -4.92 7.81
N VAL A 94 0.24 -4.62 8.34
CA VAL A 94 -0.44 -5.43 9.36
C VAL A 94 -1.91 -5.60 8.98
N TRP A 95 -2.26 -6.82 8.61
CA TRP A 95 -3.59 -7.24 8.16
C TRP A 95 -4.40 -7.85 9.31
N SER A 96 -4.65 -7.06 10.36
CA SER A 96 -5.37 -7.50 11.56
C SER A 96 -6.83 -7.06 11.61
N VAL A 97 -7.32 -6.36 10.58
CA VAL A 97 -8.71 -5.94 10.49
C VAL A 97 -9.59 -7.14 10.13
N PRO A 98 -10.68 -7.42 10.88
CA PRO A 98 -11.58 -8.53 10.59
C PRO A 98 -12.13 -8.47 9.15
N GLY A 99 -12.07 -9.59 8.44
CA GLY A 99 -12.46 -9.73 7.03
C GLY A 99 -11.33 -9.48 6.03
N TRP A 100 -10.25 -8.82 6.47
CA TRP A 100 -9.07 -8.50 5.66
C TRP A 100 -7.85 -9.34 6.01
N GLU A 101 -8.03 -10.43 6.73
CA GLU A 101 -6.97 -11.40 6.98
C GLU A 101 -6.38 -11.89 5.64
N ASN A 102 -5.05 -11.98 5.58
CA ASN A 102 -4.36 -12.51 4.40
C ASN A 102 -4.07 -14.01 4.60
N ASP A 103 -4.87 -14.85 3.96
CA ASP A 103 -4.77 -16.31 4.06
C ASP A 103 -3.54 -16.88 3.33
N SER A 104 -2.98 -16.15 2.36
CA SER A 104 -1.84 -16.61 1.54
C SER A 104 -0.48 -16.21 2.11
N GLY A 105 -0.40 -15.07 2.79
CA GLY A 105 0.85 -14.49 3.28
C GLY A 105 0.90 -14.19 4.78
N GLY A 106 -0.21 -14.39 5.50
CA GLY A 106 -0.32 -14.09 6.91
C GLY A 106 -0.40 -12.59 7.23
N VAL A 107 -0.52 -12.28 8.52
CA VAL A 107 -0.82 -10.94 9.04
C VAL A 107 0.21 -9.86 8.67
N PHE A 108 1.48 -10.23 8.42
CA PHE A 108 2.55 -9.27 8.13
C PHE A 108 3.05 -9.30 6.68
N SER A 109 2.35 -10.01 5.79
CA SER A 109 2.68 -10.03 4.37
C SER A 109 2.78 -8.63 3.77
N GLU A 110 3.73 -8.45 2.85
CA GLU A 110 3.90 -7.19 2.12
C GLU A 110 2.64 -6.80 1.34
N VAL A 111 1.93 -7.75 0.76
CA VAL A 111 0.74 -7.48 -0.05
C VAL A 111 -0.44 -8.32 0.42
N ASN A 112 -1.65 -7.77 0.33
CA ASN A 112 -2.89 -8.50 0.62
C ASN A 112 -3.70 -8.67 -0.68
N PRO A 113 -3.81 -9.90 -1.24
CA PRO A 113 -4.52 -10.15 -2.49
C PRO A 113 -5.95 -9.59 -2.57
N LYS A 114 -6.61 -9.37 -1.43
CA LYS A 114 -7.94 -8.74 -1.35
C LYS A 114 -7.93 -7.26 -1.76
N LEU A 115 -6.77 -6.61 -1.80
CA LEU A 115 -6.56 -5.24 -2.30
C LEU A 115 -6.15 -5.18 -3.79
N GLY A 116 -5.99 -6.33 -4.44
CA GLY A 116 -5.71 -6.39 -5.87
C GLY A 116 -6.88 -5.91 -6.72
N CYS A 117 -6.63 -5.67 -8.00
CA CYS A 117 -7.68 -5.44 -8.98
C CYS A 117 -8.55 -6.70 -9.11
N SER A 118 -9.75 -6.57 -9.70
CA SER A 118 -10.73 -7.68 -9.78
C SER A 118 -10.26 -8.92 -10.56
N ASP A 119 -9.16 -8.84 -11.31
CA ASP A 119 -8.49 -9.99 -11.96
C ASP A 119 -7.34 -10.59 -11.12
N GLY A 120 -7.17 -10.14 -9.88
CA GLY A 120 -6.08 -10.56 -9.01
C GLY A 120 -4.72 -9.97 -9.36
N THR A 121 -4.64 -9.04 -10.31
CA THR A 121 -3.40 -8.30 -10.58
C THR A 121 -3.27 -7.10 -9.64
N TYR A 122 -2.03 -6.71 -9.38
CA TYR A 122 -1.72 -5.34 -8.99
C TYR A 122 -1.40 -4.63 -10.30
N TYR A 123 -1.84 -3.39 -10.49
CA TYR A 123 -1.56 -2.54 -11.68
C TYR A 123 -2.44 -2.81 -12.92
N ARG A 124 -3.33 -1.85 -13.27
CA ARG A 124 -4.11 -1.89 -14.51
C ARG A 124 -4.09 -0.62 -15.38
N VAL A 125 -3.46 0.48 -14.95
CA VAL A 125 -3.42 1.70 -15.78
C VAL A 125 -2.01 2.06 -16.24
N SER A 126 -1.89 2.60 -17.46
CA SER A 126 -0.63 3.05 -18.05
C SER A 126 -0.01 4.25 -17.30
N ASN A 127 1.26 4.55 -17.54
CA ASN A 127 1.94 5.70 -16.90
C ASN A 127 1.24 7.04 -17.21
N GLU A 128 0.67 7.18 -18.41
CA GLU A 128 -0.11 8.36 -18.77
C GLU A 128 -1.43 8.45 -18.01
N GLU A 129 -2.08 7.32 -17.72
CA GLU A 129 -3.33 7.28 -16.96
C GLU A 129 -3.12 7.51 -15.46
N LEU A 130 -2.01 7.03 -14.87
CA LEU A 130 -1.62 7.32 -13.48
C LEU A 130 -1.52 8.82 -13.19
N ILE A 131 -1.02 9.60 -14.15
CA ILE A 131 -0.91 11.06 -14.03
C ILE A 131 -2.29 11.72 -13.91
N SER A 132 -3.31 11.13 -14.54
CA SER A 132 -4.70 11.63 -14.53
C SER A 132 -5.57 11.06 -13.40
N MET A 133 -5.15 9.95 -12.78
CA MET A 133 -5.86 9.24 -11.72
C MET A 133 -4.91 8.92 -10.55
N PRO A 134 -4.43 9.92 -9.80
CA PRO A 134 -3.36 9.76 -8.81
C PRO A 134 -3.69 8.79 -7.66
N ILE A 135 -4.97 8.46 -7.47
CA ILE A 135 -5.46 7.62 -6.38
C ILE A 135 -5.91 6.21 -6.82
N ASN A 136 -6.04 5.95 -8.13
CA ASN A 136 -6.59 4.69 -8.65
C ASN A 136 -5.62 4.02 -9.64
N ILE A 137 -4.86 3.04 -9.12
CA ILE A 137 -3.90 2.23 -9.90
C ILE A 137 -4.60 1.06 -10.63
N CYS A 138 -5.86 0.77 -10.29
CA CYS A 138 -6.74 -0.11 -11.05
C CYS A 138 -7.61 0.72 -12.01
N GLU A 139 -7.72 0.33 -13.29
CA GLU A 139 -8.84 0.74 -14.15
C GLU A 139 -10.11 0.43 -13.36
N SER A 140 -10.94 1.44 -13.07
CA SER A 140 -11.96 1.39 -12.02
C SER A 140 -12.72 0.06 -12.04
N GLY A 141 -12.28 -0.88 -11.20
CA GLY A 141 -13.03 -2.07 -10.91
C GLY A 141 -14.17 -1.59 -10.03
N ALA A 142 -15.40 -1.96 -10.39
CA ALA A 142 -16.56 -1.78 -9.55
C ALA A 142 -16.20 -2.09 -8.08
N PRO A 143 -16.78 -1.34 -7.10
CA PRO A 143 -16.46 -1.49 -5.69
C PRO A 143 -16.40 -2.97 -5.33
N GLY A 144 -15.19 -3.45 -5.08
CA GLY A 144 -14.94 -4.83 -4.71
C GLY A 144 -15.56 -5.05 -3.35
N ASP A 145 -16.82 -5.49 -3.35
CA ASP A 145 -17.45 -6.03 -2.17
C ASP A 145 -16.88 -7.44 -1.95
N PRO A 146 -16.04 -7.65 -0.92
CA PRO A 146 -15.52 -8.98 -0.61
C PRO A 146 -16.63 -9.96 -0.16
N THR A 147 -17.89 -9.50 -0.06
CA THR A 147 -19.08 -10.34 0.17
C THR A 147 -19.85 -10.68 -1.10
N SER A 148 -19.44 -10.17 -2.27
CA SER A 148 -20.09 -10.50 -3.53
C SER A 148 -19.86 -11.97 -3.89
N ASP A 149 -20.94 -12.67 -4.25
CA ASP A 149 -20.95 -14.09 -4.61
C ASP A 149 -20.03 -14.44 -5.79
N GLU A 150 -19.49 -13.45 -6.52
CA GLU A 150 -18.55 -13.62 -7.62
C GLU A 150 -17.12 -13.99 -7.17
N TYR A 151 -16.68 -13.63 -5.96
CA TYR A 151 -15.34 -13.99 -5.47
C TYR A 151 -15.24 -15.45 -4.98
N ASN A 152 -16.36 -16.03 -4.52
CA ASN A 152 -16.39 -17.39 -3.93
C ASN A 152 -16.62 -18.52 -4.95
N GLN A 153 -16.65 -18.24 -6.26
CA GLN A 153 -16.97 -19.24 -7.28
C GLN A 153 -15.76 -19.83 -8.02
N ASN A 154 -14.55 -19.34 -7.77
CA ASN A 154 -13.33 -19.88 -8.36
C ASN A 154 -12.41 -20.50 -7.29
N GLY A 155 -13.00 -21.36 -6.44
CA GLY A 155 -12.25 -22.26 -5.56
C GLY A 155 -11.47 -23.33 -6.31
#